data_AF-A0A521XBD3-F1
#
_entry.id   AF-A0A521XBD3-F1
#
_cell.length_a   1.000
_cell.length_b   1.000
_cell.length_c   1.000
_cell.angle_alpha   90.00
_cell.angle_beta   90.00
_cell.angle_gamma   90.00
#
_symmetry.space_group_name_H-M   'P 1'
#
loop_
_entity.id
_entity.type
_entity.pdbx_description
1 polymer ?
#
loop_
_entity_poly.entity_id
_entity_poly.type
_entity_poly.pdbx_seq_one_letter_code
_entity_poly.pdbx_strand_id
1 'polypeptide(L)'
;MKSPAPNGILAQSSTGQILHAGAPPADERRTMTAETASQAAGIAEIVQKEVERTITRSLRGIDVLLNRDEPEVGMTPKDVIYERGTLKLYHYRPMSDEVYRVPVVLVMSLVSKPYILDLTPGVSFVEFMLKQGDRKS
;
A
#
# COMPACT_ATOMS: atom_id res chain seq x y z
N MET A 1 70.97 62.64 -17.06
CA MET A 1 71.80 61.45 -16.77
C MET A 1 70.96 60.21 -17.08
N LYS A 2 71.14 59.61 -18.26
CA LYS A 2 72.06 58.49 -18.61
C LYS A 2 71.47 57.13 -18.21
N SER A 3 70.99 56.39 -19.21
CA SER A 3 70.81 54.92 -19.17
C SER A 3 72.17 54.24 -18.93
N PRO A 4 72.22 53.00 -18.39
CA PRO A 4 72.20 51.83 -19.28
C PRO A 4 71.45 50.58 -18.74
N ALA A 5 71.09 49.69 -19.66
CA ALA A 5 70.66 48.29 -19.48
C ALA A 5 71.88 47.36 -19.18
N PRO A 6 71.86 45.99 -19.20
CA PRO A 6 70.81 45.02 -19.60
C PRO A 6 70.79 43.66 -18.80
N ASN A 7 70.11 42.64 -19.38
CA ASN A 7 70.15 41.18 -19.18
C ASN A 7 68.90 40.62 -18.48
N GLY A 8 68.04 39.77 -19.06
CA GLY A 8 68.16 38.85 -20.18
C GLY A 8 68.01 37.42 -19.68
N ILE A 9 66.78 36.90 -19.50
CA ILE A 9 66.51 35.47 -19.25
C ILE A 9 65.23 35.02 -19.97
N LEU A 10 65.47 34.24 -21.03
CA LEU A 10 64.72 33.12 -21.62
C LEU A 10 63.28 32.85 -21.12
N ALA A 11 62.27 33.14 -21.95
CA ALA A 11 60.92 32.58 -21.81
C ALA A 11 60.88 31.18 -22.45
N GLN A 12 60.78 30.13 -21.64
CA GLN A 12 60.44 28.79 -22.12
C GLN A 12 58.92 28.58 -22.10
N SER A 13 58.44 28.05 -23.23
CA SER A 13 57.08 27.57 -23.46
C SER A 13 56.72 26.44 -22.50
N SER A 14 55.56 26.53 -21.84
CA SER A 14 54.91 25.38 -21.22
C SER A 14 53.47 25.31 -21.71
N THR A 15 53.26 24.39 -22.65
CA THR A 15 51.97 24.11 -23.27
C THR A 15 51.12 23.34 -22.26
N GLY A 16 50.01 23.93 -21.82
CA GLY A 16 49.03 23.29 -20.95
C GLY A 16 48.37 22.10 -21.65
N GLN A 17 48.67 20.90 -21.16
CA GLN A 17 48.07 19.65 -21.63
C GLN A 17 46.71 19.45 -20.95
N ILE A 18 45.63 19.68 -21.70
CA ILE A 18 44.27 19.36 -21.25
C ILE A 18 44.07 17.84 -21.38
N LEU A 19 43.86 17.16 -20.25
CA LEU A 19 43.54 15.74 -20.20
C LEU A 19 42.12 15.51 -20.75
N HIS A 20 42.05 14.90 -21.93
CA HIS A 20 40.79 14.48 -22.53
C HIS A 20 40.37 13.15 -21.89
N ALA A 21 39.42 13.19 -20.95
CA ALA A 21 38.74 11.98 -20.50
C ALA A 21 38.00 11.38 -21.71
N GLY A 22 38.44 10.20 -22.15
CA GLY A 22 37.84 9.47 -23.27
C GLY A 22 36.43 9.03 -22.93
N ALA A 23 35.55 9.11 -23.93
CA ALA A 23 34.22 8.52 -23.90
C ALA A 23 34.25 7.07 -23.36
N PRO A 24 33.37 6.67 -22.41
CA PRO A 24 33.36 5.31 -21.89
C PRO A 24 33.12 4.29 -23.02
N PRO A 25 33.74 3.09 -22.94
CA PRO A 25 33.68 2.07 -23.99
C PRO A 25 32.23 1.66 -24.30
N ALA A 26 31.99 1.25 -25.55
CA ALA A 26 30.63 1.01 -26.07
C ALA A 26 29.83 -0.05 -25.31
N ASP A 27 30.49 -0.96 -24.58
CA ASP A 27 29.87 -2.04 -23.83
C ASP A 27 29.24 -1.54 -22.52
N GLU A 28 29.93 -0.67 -21.77
CA GLU A 28 29.40 0.00 -20.56
C GLU A 28 28.22 0.93 -20.89
N ARG A 29 28.24 1.56 -22.07
CA ARG A 29 27.11 2.37 -22.55
C ARG A 29 25.85 1.52 -22.80
N ARG A 30 26.00 0.27 -23.23
CA ARG A 30 24.89 -0.66 -23.48
C ARG A 30 24.29 -1.21 -22.19
N THR A 31 25.11 -1.54 -21.19
CA THR A 31 24.62 -1.97 -19.86
C THR A 31 23.92 -0.83 -19.12
N MET A 32 24.50 0.38 -19.10
CA MET A 32 23.87 1.55 -18.44
C MET A 32 22.51 1.92 -19.06
N THR A 33 22.36 1.78 -20.38
CA THR A 33 21.09 2.08 -21.07
C THR A 33 20.02 1.02 -20.82
N ALA A 34 20.40 -0.25 -20.75
CA ALA A 34 19.49 -1.35 -20.44
C ALA A 34 18.97 -1.29 -18.99
N GLU A 35 19.83 -1.00 -18.02
CA GLU A 35 19.44 -0.83 -16.61
C GLU A 35 18.49 0.37 -16.43
N THR A 36 18.79 1.50 -17.07
CA THR A 36 17.94 2.70 -17.02
C THR A 36 16.56 2.44 -17.63
N ALA A 37 16.48 1.70 -18.75
CA ALA A 37 15.22 1.33 -19.38
C ALA A 37 14.39 0.37 -18.51
N SER A 38 15.03 -0.61 -17.88
CA SER A 38 14.38 -1.53 -16.94
C SER A 38 13.84 -0.80 -15.70
N GLN A 39 14.58 0.19 -15.20
CA GLN A 39 14.17 0.97 -14.03
C GLN A 39 13.00 1.90 -14.36
N ALA A 40 13.00 2.52 -15.55
CA ALA A 40 11.86 3.31 -16.03
C ALA A 40 10.60 2.46 -16.23
N ALA A 41 10.73 1.22 -16.73
CA ALA A 41 9.62 0.28 -16.85
C ALA A 41 9.03 -0.10 -15.48
N GLY A 42 9.88 -0.36 -14.48
CA GLY A 42 9.43 -0.64 -13.11
C GLY A 42 8.70 0.54 -12.47
N ILE A 43 9.18 1.76 -12.70
CA ILE A 43 8.49 2.99 -12.23
C ILE A 43 7.12 3.12 -12.91
N ALA A 44 7.04 2.86 -14.22
CA ALA A 44 5.78 2.92 -14.95
C ALA A 44 4.76 1.89 -14.42
N GLU A 45 5.20 0.67 -14.10
CA GLU A 45 4.35 -0.37 -13.50
C GLU A 45 3.83 0.03 -12.11
N ILE A 46 4.69 0.61 -11.26
CA ILE A 46 4.29 1.12 -9.94
C ILE A 46 3.26 2.25 -10.08
N VAL A 47 3.48 3.19 -11.00
CA VAL A 47 2.56 4.31 -11.27
C VAL A 47 1.22 3.78 -11.77
N GLN A 48 1.22 2.85 -12.74
CA GLN A 48 0.00 2.22 -13.25
C GLN A 48 -0.78 1.55 -12.12
N LYS A 49 -0.11 0.78 -11.27
CA LYS A 49 -0.74 0.10 -10.14
C LYS A 49 -1.37 1.07 -9.15
N GLU A 50 -0.71 2.19 -8.83
CA GLU A 50 -1.28 3.18 -7.90
C GLU A 50 -2.43 3.98 -8.54
N VAL A 51 -2.37 4.25 -9.85
CA VAL A 51 -3.48 4.85 -10.61
C VAL A 51 -4.71 3.93 -10.59
N GLU A 52 -4.55 2.64 -10.91
CA GLU A 52 -5.64 1.66 -10.86
C GLU A 52 -6.25 1.55 -9.47
N ARG A 53 -5.41 1.55 -8.44
CA ARG A 53 -5.83 1.49 -7.04
C ARG A 53 -6.59 2.74 -6.62
N THR A 54 -6.14 3.91 -7.08
CA THR A 54 -6.80 5.19 -6.83
C THR A 54 -8.16 5.24 -7.51
N ILE A 55 -8.24 4.85 -8.79
CA ILE A 55 -9.51 4.76 -9.53
C ILE A 55 -10.49 3.85 -8.78
N THR A 56 -10.05 2.65 -8.38
CA THR A 56 -10.90 1.68 -7.67
C THR A 56 -11.44 2.23 -6.35
N ARG A 57 -10.61 2.93 -5.56
CA ARG A 57 -11.05 3.57 -4.31
C ARG A 57 -12.01 4.73 -4.54
N SER A 58 -11.74 5.56 -5.54
CA SER A 58 -12.61 6.69 -5.91
C SER A 58 -13.98 6.22 -6.37
N LEU A 59 -14.06 5.16 -7.17
CA LEU A 59 -15.33 4.59 -7.60
C LEU A 59 -16.16 4.07 -6.42
N ARG A 60 -15.55 3.37 -5.46
CA ARG A 60 -16.23 2.94 -4.22
C ARG A 60 -16.71 4.12 -3.37
N GLY A 61 -15.92 5.18 -3.27
CA GLY A 61 -16.31 6.39 -2.53
C GLY A 61 -17.48 7.13 -3.17
N ILE A 62 -17.53 7.18 -4.50
CA ILE A 62 -18.65 7.76 -5.27
C ILE A 62 -19.92 6.93 -5.07
N ASP A 63 -19.82 5.61 -5.12
CA ASP A 63 -20.95 4.70 -4.89
C ASP A 63 -21.58 4.93 -3.51
N VAL A 64 -20.76 5.06 -2.45
CA VAL A 64 -21.24 5.40 -1.09
C VAL A 64 -21.92 6.77 -1.02
N LEU A 65 -21.48 7.76 -1.80
CA LEU A 65 -22.05 9.11 -1.79
C LEU A 65 -23.36 9.20 -2.59
N LEU A 66 -23.47 8.44 -3.68
CA LEU A 66 -24.61 8.47 -4.59
C LEU A 66 -25.72 7.50 -4.18
N ASN A 67 -25.38 6.37 -3.53
CA ASN A 67 -26.36 5.44 -3.00
C ASN A 67 -27.04 6.01 -1.76
N ARG A 68 -28.37 6.08 -1.80
CA ARG A 68 -29.19 6.63 -0.69
C ARG A 68 -29.52 5.60 0.37
N ASP A 69 -29.35 4.32 0.07
CA ASP A 69 -29.66 3.24 0.99
C ASP A 69 -28.45 3.01 1.91
N GLU A 70 -28.71 2.95 3.22
CA GLU A 70 -27.67 2.56 4.16
C GLU A 70 -27.17 1.15 3.80
N PRO A 71 -25.86 0.89 3.86
CA PRO A 71 -25.34 -0.43 3.56
C PRO A 71 -25.96 -1.47 4.49
N GLU A 72 -26.32 -2.63 3.94
CA GLU A 72 -26.79 -3.74 4.74
C GLU A 72 -25.70 -4.20 5.72
N VAL A 73 -26.05 -4.22 7.00
CA VAL A 73 -25.17 -4.57 8.12
C VAL A 73 -25.83 -5.65 8.97
N GLY A 74 -25.03 -6.40 9.71
CA GLY A 74 -25.52 -7.44 10.59
C GLY A 74 -26.03 -8.68 9.84
N MET A 75 -25.53 -8.90 8.62
CA MET A 75 -26.03 -9.93 7.71
C MET A 75 -25.46 -11.33 7.97
N THR A 76 -24.50 -11.46 8.89
CA THR A 76 -23.93 -12.77 9.24
C THR A 76 -25.03 -13.69 9.83
N PRO A 77 -25.28 -14.87 9.23
CA PRO A 77 -26.30 -15.82 9.67
C PRO A 77 -26.25 -16.10 11.18
N LYS A 78 -27.38 -15.84 11.85
CA LYS A 78 -27.53 -15.98 13.30
C LYS A 78 -28.97 -16.24 13.69
N ASP A 79 -29.12 -16.84 14.86
CA ASP A 79 -30.41 -17.13 15.47
C ASP A 79 -30.53 -16.39 16.81
N VAL A 80 -31.72 -15.88 17.14
CA VAL A 80 -32.00 -15.35 18.47
C VAL A 80 -32.24 -16.53 19.41
N ILE A 81 -31.39 -16.71 20.41
CA ILE A 81 -31.50 -17.81 21.38
C ILE A 81 -32.04 -17.34 22.74
N TYR A 82 -32.04 -16.04 23.00
CA TYR A 82 -32.65 -15.46 24.19
C TYR A 82 -33.01 -13.99 23.96
N GLU A 83 -34.14 -13.56 24.50
CA GLU A 83 -34.64 -12.19 24.40
C GLU A 83 -35.27 -11.75 25.72
N ARG A 84 -34.95 -10.53 26.18
CA ARG A 84 -35.57 -9.89 27.34
C ARG A 84 -35.58 -8.38 27.18
N GLY A 85 -36.76 -7.80 26.91
CA GLY A 85 -36.89 -6.38 26.63
C GLY A 85 -36.10 -6.02 25.37
N THR A 86 -35.16 -5.09 25.47
CA THR A 86 -34.28 -4.70 24.35
C THR A 86 -33.05 -5.61 24.19
N LEU A 87 -32.80 -6.52 25.14
CA LEU A 87 -31.66 -7.42 25.09
C LEU A 87 -31.98 -8.62 24.19
N LYS A 88 -31.09 -8.88 23.23
CA LYS A 88 -31.09 -10.06 22.37
C LYS A 88 -29.74 -10.76 22.45
N LEU A 89 -29.75 -12.07 22.67
CA LEU A 89 -28.58 -12.93 22.55
C LEU A 89 -28.66 -13.68 21.22
N TYR A 90 -27.67 -13.45 20.37
CA TYR A 90 -27.56 -14.12 19.09
C TYR A 90 -26.56 -15.27 19.16
N HIS A 91 -26.92 -16.40 18.57
CA HIS A 91 -25.99 -17.48 18.25
C HIS A 91 -25.69 -17.45 16.76
N TYR A 92 -24.44 -17.16 16.42
CA TYR A 92 -23.99 -17.13 15.03
C TYR A 92 -23.81 -18.56 14.51
N ARG A 93 -24.24 -18.79 13.27
CA ARG A 93 -24.10 -20.11 12.64
C ARG A 93 -22.65 -20.31 12.19
N PRO A 94 -22.05 -21.49 12.42
CA PRO A 94 -20.68 -21.78 12.01
C PRO A 94 -20.55 -21.68 10.48
N MET A 95 -19.41 -21.19 10.01
CA MET A 95 -19.05 -21.06 8.59
C MET A 95 -17.81 -21.89 8.22
N SER A 96 -17.40 -22.79 9.11
CA SER A 96 -16.24 -23.66 8.99
C SER A 96 -16.57 -25.00 9.66
N ASP A 97 -15.91 -26.07 9.22
CA ASP A 97 -16.11 -27.42 9.75
C ASP A 97 -15.49 -27.60 11.15
N GLU A 98 -14.49 -26.78 11.49
CA GLU A 98 -13.84 -26.76 12.80
C GLU A 98 -14.34 -25.60 13.65
N VAL A 99 -15.08 -25.91 14.72
CA VAL A 99 -15.63 -24.92 15.66
C VAL A 99 -14.81 -24.93 16.96
N TYR A 100 -14.50 -23.75 17.50
CA TYR A 100 -13.82 -23.61 18.79
C TYR A 100 -14.55 -24.39 19.90
N ARG A 101 -13.80 -25.20 20.65
CA ARG A 101 -14.34 -25.95 21.80
C ARG A 101 -14.86 -25.03 22.92
N VAL A 102 -14.28 -23.84 23.05
CA VAL A 102 -14.68 -22.83 24.04
C VAL A 102 -15.47 -21.74 23.32
N PRO A 103 -16.72 -21.45 23.73
CA PRO A 103 -17.52 -20.42 23.09
C PRO A 103 -16.97 -19.02 23.37
N VAL A 104 -16.95 -18.18 22.34
CA VAL A 104 -16.62 -16.75 22.47
C VAL A 104 -17.91 -15.95 22.58
N VAL A 105 -18.02 -15.10 23.60
CA VAL A 105 -19.17 -14.21 23.81
C VAL A 105 -18.76 -12.78 23.52
N LEU A 106 -19.43 -12.15 22.56
CA LEU A 106 -19.23 -10.74 22.21
C LEU A 106 -20.28 -9.89 22.93
N VAL A 107 -19.82 -9.04 23.86
CA VAL A 107 -20.68 -8.07 24.56
C VAL A 107 -20.38 -6.68 24.03
N MET A 108 -21.36 -6.09 23.34
CA MET A 108 -21.24 -4.73 22.79
C MET A 108 -21.58 -3.68 23.85
N SER A 109 -20.99 -2.49 23.69
CA SER A 109 -21.39 -1.32 24.49
C SER A 109 -22.81 -0.91 24.16
N LEU A 110 -23.57 -0.46 25.17
CA LEU A 110 -24.93 0.07 24.99
C LEU A 110 -24.95 1.39 24.21
N VAL A 111 -23.79 2.03 24.03
CA VAL A 111 -23.66 3.29 23.30
C VAL A 111 -23.39 3.05 21.80
N SER A 112 -22.79 1.91 21.44
CA SER A 112 -22.49 1.59 20.04
C SER A 112 -23.70 1.06 19.29
N LYS A 113 -23.74 1.32 17.98
CA LYS A 113 -24.67 0.62 17.08
C LYS A 113 -24.46 -0.91 17.23
N PRO A 114 -25.54 -1.71 17.32
CA PRO A 114 -25.47 -3.14 17.65
C PRO A 114 -24.84 -4.01 16.55
N TYR A 115 -24.34 -3.41 15.47
CA TYR A 115 -23.71 -4.10 14.34
C TYR A 115 -22.24 -3.69 14.16
N ILE A 116 -21.63 -2.99 15.12
CA ILE A 116 -20.25 -2.48 14.97
C ILE A 116 -19.21 -3.59 14.71
N LEU A 117 -19.46 -4.80 15.21
CA LEU A 117 -18.61 -5.98 14.96
C LEU A 117 -19.11 -6.83 13.78
N ASP A 118 -20.32 -6.57 13.30
CA ASP A 118 -21.01 -7.34 12.26
C ASP A 118 -21.53 -6.39 11.20
N LEU A 119 -20.61 -5.78 10.45
CA LEU A 119 -20.90 -4.79 9.41
C LEU A 119 -21.42 -5.48 8.12
N THR A 120 -21.04 -4.96 6.96
CA THR A 120 -21.34 -5.54 5.64
C THR A 120 -20.47 -6.77 5.38
N PRO A 121 -20.93 -7.75 4.58
CA PRO A 121 -20.13 -8.90 4.20
C PRO A 121 -18.75 -8.51 3.64
N GLY A 122 -17.72 -9.26 4.02
CA GLY A 122 -16.32 -9.01 3.68
C GLY A 122 -15.59 -8.02 4.60
N VAL A 123 -16.32 -7.24 5.41
CA VAL A 123 -15.76 -6.34 6.44
C VAL A 123 -16.30 -6.62 7.84
N SER A 124 -17.09 -7.68 8.01
CA SER A 124 -17.59 -8.12 9.31
C SER A 124 -16.51 -8.88 10.08
N PHE A 125 -16.22 -8.41 11.30
CA PHE A 125 -15.27 -9.10 12.19
C PHE A 125 -15.83 -10.45 12.66
N VAL A 126 -17.13 -10.51 12.93
CA VAL A 126 -17.81 -11.77 13.28
C VAL A 126 -17.71 -12.79 12.14
N GLU A 127 -18.01 -12.37 10.90
CA GLU A 127 -17.88 -13.22 9.72
C GLU A 127 -16.44 -13.75 9.57
N PHE A 128 -15.44 -12.88 9.75
CA PHE A 128 -14.04 -13.27 9.71
C PHE A 128 -13.74 -14.36 10.75
N MET A 129 -14.14 -14.18 12.00
CA MET A 129 -13.91 -15.17 13.06
C MET A 129 -14.56 -16.52 12.76
N LEU A 130 -15.80 -16.54 12.24
CA LEU A 130 -16.52 -17.78 11.91
C LEU A 130 -15.88 -18.55 10.75
N LYS A 131 -15.26 -17.84 9.80
CA LYS A 131 -14.52 -18.44 8.68
C LYS A 131 -13.13 -18.94 9.07
N GLN A 132 -12.49 -18.36 10.08
CA GLN A 132 -11.16 -18.76 10.56
C GLN A 132 -11.17 -19.99 11.49
N GLY A 133 -12.25 -20.78 11.48
CA GLY A 133 -12.37 -21.99 12.28
C GLY A 133 -11.06 -22.78 12.34
N ASP A 134 -10.54 -22.90 13.56
CA ASP A 134 -9.37 -23.68 13.97
C ASP A 134 -8.15 -23.63 13.02
N ARG A 135 -7.50 -22.46 12.87
CA ARG A 135 -6.05 -22.51 12.57
C ARG A 135 -5.33 -22.94 13.85
N LYS A 136 -5.26 -24.26 14.09
CA LYS A 136 -4.41 -24.86 15.12
C LYS A 136 -3.02 -24.23 15.06
N SER A 137 -2.64 -23.56 16.13
CA SER A 137 -1.25 -23.27 16.50
C SER A 137 -0.82 -24.25 17.58
#